data_AF-A0A521G5K2-F1
#
_entry.id   AF-A0A521G5K2-F1
#
_cell.length_a   1.000
_cell.length_b   1.000
_cell.length_c   1.000
_cell.angle_alpha   90.00
_cell.angle_beta   90.00
_cell.angle_gamma   90.00
#
_symmetry.space_group_name_H-M   'P 1'
#
loop_
_entity.id
_entity.type
_entity.pdbx_description
1 polymer ?
#
loop_
_entity_poly.entity_id
_entity_poly.type
_entity_poly.pdbx_seq_one_letter_code
_entity_poly.pdbx_strand_id
1 'polypeptide(L)' 'MSQSLTLNVSEEVYLQLRRAAEQAGQLPEVLAAQWLSLFTRSVDIDPLEKFIGAFRSGCPDWTDNHDKYIGQSQQDDE' A
#
# COMPACT_ATOMS: atom_id res chain seq x y z
N MET A 1 -3.43 -19.12 -17.10
CA MET A 1 -4.63 -19.00 -17.96
C MET A 1 -4.91 -17.52 -18.14
N SER A 2 -5.14 -17.03 -19.36
CA SER A 2 -5.52 -15.64 -19.61
C SER A 2 -7.04 -15.52 -19.60
N GLN A 3 -7.55 -14.45 -18.98
CA GLN A 3 -8.97 -14.10 -18.95
C GLN A 3 -9.12 -12.68 -19.51
N SER A 4 -10.16 -12.45 -20.31
CA SER A 4 -10.46 -11.12 -20.83
C SER A 4 -11.44 -10.41 -19.91
N LEU A 5 -11.13 -9.16 -19.55
CA LEU A 5 -11.94 -8.33 -18.68
C LEU A 5 -12.29 -7.02 -19.40
N THR A 6 -13.57 -6.69 -19.48
CA THR A 6 -14.05 -5.39 -19.97
C THR A 6 -14.42 -4.52 -18.78
N LEU A 7 -13.82 -3.34 -18.69
CA LEU A 7 -14.02 -2.40 -17.59
C LEU A 7 -14.74 -1.15 -18.09
N ASN A 8 -15.85 -0.80 -17.42
CA ASN A 8 -16.46 0.51 -17.56
C ASN A 8 -15.89 1.42 -16.48
N VAL A 9 -15.08 2.40 -16.87
CA VAL A 9 -14.47 3.39 -15.97
C VAL A 9 -14.95 4.79 -16.34
N SER A 10 -14.89 5.72 -15.39
CA SER A 10 -15.16 7.13 -15.70
C SER A 10 -14.11 7.68 -16.67
N GLU A 11 -14.49 8.68 -17.46
CA GLU A 11 -13.59 9.32 -18.42
C GLU A 11 -12.34 9.90 -17.76
N GLU A 12 -12.49 10.49 -16.57
CA GLU A 12 -11.38 11.01 -15.78
C GLU A 12 -10.35 9.92 -15.44
N VAL A 13 -10.80 8.77 -14.95
CA VAL A 13 -9.93 7.64 -14.60
C VAL A 13 -9.21 7.11 -15.84
N TYR A 14 -9.93 7.01 -16.96
CA TYR A 14 -9.33 6.59 -18.23
C TYR A 14 -8.25 7.57 -18.72
N LEU A 15 -8.49 8.87 -18.63
CA LEU A 15 -7.52 9.91 -19.00
C LEU A 15 -6.25 9.83 -18.15
N GLN A 16 -6.39 9.63 -16.84
CA GLN A 16 -5.24 9.49 -15.94
C GLN A 16 -4.44 8.23 -16.25
N LEU A 17 -5.12 7.09 -16.47
CA LEU A 17 -4.48 5.84 -16.88
C LEU A 17 -3.70 6.01 -18.19
N ARG A 18 -4.28 6.69 -19.18
CA ARG A 18 -3.62 6.93 -20.46
C ARG A 18 -2.35 7.75 -20.30
N ARG A 19 -2.39 8.84 -19.53
CA ARG A 19 -1.22 9.68 -19.24
C ARG A 19 -0.12 8.89 -18.52
N ALA A 20 -0.49 8.10 -17.52
CA ALA A 20 0.46 7.26 -16.80
C ALA A 20 1.10 6.21 -17.72
N ALA A 21 0.33 5.62 -18.63
CA ALA A 21 0.82 4.65 -19.60
C ALA A 21 1.76 5.30 -20.62
N GLU A 22 1.44 6.49 -21.12
CA GLU A 22 2.32 7.29 -21.99
C GLU A 22 3.67 7.58 -21.30
N GLN A 23 3.67 8.00 -20.04
CA GLN A 23 4.89 8.25 -19.26
C GLN A 23 5.73 6.99 -19.04
N ALA A 24 5.06 5.84 -18.85
CA ALA A 24 5.72 4.55 -18.69
C ALA A 24 6.15 3.90 -20.01
N GLY A 25 5.79 4.48 -21.16
CA GLY A 25 6.03 3.88 -22.48
C GLY A 25 5.27 2.58 -22.70
N GLN A 26 4.12 2.41 -22.05
CA GLN A 26 3.31 1.20 -22.07
C GLN A 26 1.91 1.47 -22.65
N LEU A 27 1.21 0.39 -23.03
CA LEU A 27 -0.20 0.47 -23.37
C LEU A 27 -1.07 0.60 -22.12
N PRO A 28 -2.18 1.37 -22.14
CA PRO A 28 -3.07 1.54 -21.00
C PRO A 28 -3.60 0.22 -20.43
N GLU A 29 -3.89 -0.76 -21.27
CA GLU A 29 -4.40 -2.07 -20.88
C GLU A 29 -3.34 -2.88 -20.13
N VAL A 30 -2.07 -2.76 -20.55
CA VAL A 30 -0.93 -3.43 -19.91
C VAL A 30 -0.64 -2.83 -18.54
N LEU A 31 -0.72 -1.50 -18.42
CA LEU A 31 -0.56 -0.81 -17.14
C LEU A 31 -1.73 -1.11 -16.19
N ALA A 32 -2.97 -1.10 -16.70
CA ALA A 32 -4.16 -1.45 -15.92
C ALA A 32 -4.10 -2.88 -15.38
N ALA A 33 -3.72 -3.85 -16.21
CA ALA A 33 -3.56 -5.24 -15.79
C ALA A 33 -2.47 -5.40 -14.71
N GLN A 34 -1.36 -4.66 -14.83
CA GLN A 34 -0.30 -4.64 -13.81
C GLN A 34 -0.80 -4.07 -12.48
N TRP A 35 -1.49 -2.92 -12.51
CA TRP A 35 -2.05 -2.32 -11.30
C TRP A 35 -3.09 -3.21 -10.62
N LEU A 36 -3.99 -3.82 -11.40
CA LEU A 36 -4.95 -4.80 -10.86
C LEU A 36 -4.22 -6.01 -10.23
N SER A 37 -3.13 -6.46 -10.84
CA SER A 37 -2.31 -7.55 -10.30
C SER A 37 -1.58 -7.17 -9.01
N LEU A 38 -1.09 -5.93 -8.90
CA LEU A 38 -0.48 -5.41 -7.68
C LEU A 38 -1.50 -5.26 -6.56
N PHE A 39 -2.66 -4.70 -6.88
CA PHE A 39 -3.72 -4.47 -5.90
C PHE A 39 -4.31 -5.79 -5.37
N THR A 40 -4.48 -6.78 -6.24
CA THR A 40 -4.95 -8.11 -5.81
C THR A 40 -3.93 -8.84 -4.93
N ARG A 41 -2.62 -8.61 -5.13
CA ARG A 41 -1.59 -9.12 -4.22
C ARG A 41 -1.60 -8.44 -2.85
N SER A 42 -2.00 -7.17 -2.77
CA SER A 42 -2.11 -6.44 -1.49
C SER A 42 -3.44 -6.63 -0.77
N VAL A 43 -4.49 -7.11 -1.46
CA VAL A 43 -5.78 -7.49 -0.87
C VAL A 43 -5.70 -8.84 -0.14
N ASP A 44 -4.61 -9.59 -0.35
CA ASP A 44 -4.27 -10.74 0.47
C ASP A 44 -3.85 -10.22 1.86
N ILE A 45 -4.83 -10.18 2.79
CA ILE A 45 -4.78 -9.95 4.24
C ILE A 45 -3.48 -9.31 4.73
N ASP A 46 -3.53 -8.07 5.22
CA ASP A 46 -2.37 -7.40 5.82
C ASP A 46 -1.67 -8.39 6.78
N PRO A 47 -0.49 -8.92 6.41
CA PRO A 47 0.17 -9.95 7.20
C PRO A 47 0.61 -9.41 8.57
N LEU A 48 0.55 -8.08 8.76
CA LEU A 48 0.78 -7.38 10.02
C LEU A 48 -0.47 -7.19 10.87
N GLU A 49 -1.67 -7.35 10.31
CA GLU A 49 -2.94 -7.23 11.04
C GLU A 49 -2.98 -8.20 12.24
N LYS A 50 -2.52 -9.45 12.04
CA LYS A 50 -2.40 -10.46 13.11
C LYS A 50 -1.36 -10.12 14.19
N PHE A 51 -0.48 -9.16 13.94
CA PHE A 51 0.57 -8.74 14.88
C PHE A 51 0.18 -7.49 15.67
N ILE A 52 -0.91 -6.80 15.32
CA ILE A 52 -1.47 -5.70 16.10
C ILE A 52 -1.91 -6.25 17.47
N GLY A 53 -1.25 -5.80 18.54
CA GLY A 53 -1.53 -6.26 19.92
C GLY A 53 -1.00 -7.65 20.27
N ALA A 54 -0.32 -8.36 19.34
CA ALA A 54 0.24 -9.69 19.61
C ALA A 54 1.45 -9.64 20.57
N PHE A 55 2.15 -8.51 20.62
CA PHE A 55 3.28 -8.30 21.52
C PHE A 55 2.82 -7.53 22.76
N ARG A 56 2.85 -8.20 23.92
CA ARG A 56 2.80 -7.50 25.21
C ARG A 56 4.18 -6.90 25.48
N SER A 57 4.41 -5.68 25.03
CA SER A 57 5.59 -4.92 25.48
C SER A 57 5.42 -4.58 26.96
N GLY A 58 6.54 -4.52 27.70
CA GLY A 58 6.54 -4.02 29.09
C GLY A 58 6.28 -2.51 29.20
N CYS A 59 5.85 -1.88 28.11
CA CYS A 59 5.58 -0.46 27.98
C CYS A 59 4.07 -0.30 27.64
N PRO A 60 3.19 -0.41 28.66
CA PRO A 60 1.75 -0.55 28.49
C PRO A 60 1.06 0.67 27.86
N ASP A 61 1.71 1.82 27.78
CA ASP A 61 1.22 3.09 27.23
C ASP A 61 1.92 3.51 25.93
N TRP A 62 2.65 2.59 25.30
CA TRP A 62 3.38 2.82 24.05
C TRP A 62 2.49 3.39 22.94
N THR A 63 1.24 2.95 22.82
CA THR A 63 0.30 3.47 21.81
C THR A 63 0.01 4.96 21.99
N ASP A 64 -0.04 5.44 23.23
CA ASP A 64 -0.40 6.83 23.55
C ASP A 64 0.82 7.75 23.64
N ASN A 65 2.00 7.20 23.97
CA ASN A 65 3.23 7.96 24.23
C ASN A 65 4.37 7.62 23.25
N HIS A 66 4.05 7.03 22.10
CA HIS A 66 5.04 6.53 21.13
C HIS A 66 6.06 7.59 20.69
N ASP A 67 5.62 8.82 20.44
CA ASP A 67 6.48 9.94 20.04
C ASP A 67 7.50 10.31 21.13
N LYS A 68 7.08 10.25 22.40
CA LYS A 68 7.94 10.55 23.55
C LYS A 68 9.04 9.50 23.70
N TYR A 69 8.71 8.22 23.56
CA TYR A 69 9.68 7.14 23.69
C TYR A 69 10.67 7.10 22.52
N ILE A 70 10.22 7.34 21.29
CA ILE A 70 11.12 7.48 20.13
C ILE A 70 12.06 8.67 20.35
N GLY A 71 11.55 9.80 20.83
CA GLY A 71 12.37 10.97 21.14
C GLY A 71 13.43 10.70 22.22
N GLN A 72 13.12 9.91 23.24
CA GLN A 72 14.08 9.52 24.28
C GLN A 72 15.19 8.61 23.74
N SER A 73 14.85 7.64 22.88
CA SER A 73 15.84 6.75 22.26
C SER A 73 16.85 7.45 21.34
N GLN A 74 16.57 8.69 20.93
CA GLN A 74 17.49 9.51 20.12
C GLN A 74 18.41 10.39 20.97
N GLN A 75 18.18 10.50 22.28
CA GLN A 75 19.03 11.28 23.20
C GLN A 75 20.10 10.44 23.89
N ASP A 76 19.99 9.11 23.86
CA ASP A 76 20.97 8.19 24.46
C ASP A 76 22.19 7.92 23.53
N ASP A 77 22.18 8.46 22.30
CA ASP A 77 23.26 8.32 21.29
C ASP A 77 24.15 9.60 21.14
N GLU A 78 24.08 10.55 22.09
CA GLU A 78 25.00 11.71 22.21
C GLU A 78 25.91 11.61 23.45
#